data_AF-A0A7J8RL23-F1
#
_entry.id   AF-A0A7J8RL23-F1
#
_cell.length_a   1.000
_cell.length_b   1.000
_cell.length_c   1.000
_cell.angle_alpha   90.00
_cell.angle_beta   90.00
_cell.angle_gamma   90.00
#
_symmetry.space_group_name_H-M   'P 1'
#
loop_
_entity.id
_entity.type
_entity.pdbx_description
1 polymer ?
#
loop_
_entity_poly.entity_id
_entity_poly.type
_entity_poly.pdbx_seq_one_letter_code
_entity_poly.pdbx_strand_id
1 'polypeptide(L)' 'MAKSIHHARVLIRQRHIRVGRQVVNIPSFMVRVDSQKHIDFSLTSPFGGGRPGRVKRKNQRAAAKKAAGGDGDEEEDE' A
#
# COMPACT_ATOMS: atom_id res chain seq x y z
N MET A 1 2.76 4.00 -11.71
CA MET A 1 3.66 5.01 -11.09
C MET A 1 2.85 6.15 -10.46
N ALA A 2 3.50 7.02 -9.68
CA ALA A 2 2.86 8.07 -8.88
C ALA A 2 2.27 9.22 -9.72
N LYS A 3 1.28 9.94 -9.15
CA LYS A 3 0.57 11.04 -9.83
C LYS A 3 1.28 12.41 -9.72
N SER A 4 2.05 12.62 -8.66
CA SER A 4 2.73 13.87 -8.35
C SER A 4 3.97 13.61 -7.49
N ILE A 5 4.82 14.61 -7.31
CA ILE A 5 6.00 14.52 -6.45
C ILE A 5 5.63 14.25 -4.98
N HIS A 6 4.52 14.85 -4.53
CA HIS A 6 4.00 14.68 -3.18
C HIS A 6 3.49 13.25 -2.99
N HIS A 7 2.77 12.72 -3.98
CA HIS A 7 2.33 11.33 -3.98
C HIS A 7 3.52 10.36 -3.99
N ALA A 8 4.58 10.63 -4.77
CA ALA A 8 5.78 9.80 -4.79
C ALA A 8 6.48 9.75 -3.42
N ARG A 9 6.63 10.90 -2.75
CA ARG A 9 7.22 10.98 -1.39
C ARG A 9 6.46 10.12 -0.39
N VAL A 10 5.13 10.16 -0.44
CA VAL A 10 4.26 9.34 0.42
C VAL A 10 4.46 7.84 0.12
N LEU A 11 4.43 7.44 -1.15
CA LEU A 11 4.63 6.04 -1.54
C LEU A 11 5.99 5.47 -1.11
N ILE A 12 7.05 6.27 -1.24
CA ILE A 12 8.39 5.88 -0.79
C ILE A 12 8.39 5.71 0.73
N ARG A 13 7.96 6.73 1.49
CA ARG A 13 7.93 6.68 2.97
C ARG A 13 7.10 5.51 3.52
N GLN A 14 5.98 5.20 2.88
CA GLN A 14 5.10 4.08 3.23
C GLN A 14 5.63 2.71 2.77
N ARG A 15 6.87 2.64 2.25
CA ARG A 15 7.56 1.39 1.86
C ARG A 15 6.90 0.67 0.68
N HIS A 16 6.26 1.42 -0.22
CA HIS A 16 5.59 0.83 -1.40
C HIS A 16 6.53 0.64 -2.59
N ILE A 17 7.69 1.31 -2.62
CA ILE A 17 8.63 1.30 -3.75
C ILE A 17 9.86 0.46 -3.41
N ARG A 18 10.32 -0.34 -4.38
CA ARG A 18 11.60 -1.04 -4.34
C ARG A 18 12.51 -0.61 -5.48
N VAL A 19 13.81 -0.71 -5.25
CA VAL A 19 14.86 -0.60 -6.27
C VAL A 19 15.56 -1.94 -6.32
N GLY A 20 15.34 -2.69 -7.40
CA GLY A 20 15.75 -4.10 -7.49
C GLY A 20 15.07 -4.95 -6.42
N ARG A 21 15.85 -5.52 -5.50
CA ARG A 21 15.34 -6.35 -4.40
C ARG A 21 15.08 -5.57 -3.12
N GLN A 22 15.55 -4.34 -3.01
CA GLN A 22 15.51 -3.56 -1.77
C GLN A 22 14.32 -2.62 -1.74
N VAL A 23 13.54 -2.67 -0.66
CA VAL A 23 12.50 -1.67 -0.39
C VAL A 23 13.16 -0.39 0.09
N VAL A 24 12.88 0.73 -0.60
CA VAL A 24 13.45 2.04 -0.29
C VAL A 24 12.38 2.91 0.36
N ASN A 25 12.70 3.49 1.51
CA ASN A 25 11.77 4.30 2.31
C ASN A 25 12.19 5.76 2.52
N ILE A 26 13.29 6.19 1.88
CA ILE A 26 13.82 7.55 1.96
C ILE A 26 13.68 8.22 0.58
N PRO A 27 12.93 9.33 0.44
CA PRO A 27 12.69 9.97 -0.84
C PRO A 27 13.89 10.74 -1.40
N SER A 28 14.94 10.96 -0.60
CA SER A 28 16.22 11.53 -1.03
C SER A 28 17.24 10.47 -1.47
N PHE A 29 16.84 9.20 -1.58
CA PHE A 29 17.73 8.15 -2.07
C PHE A 29 18.13 8.42 -3.52
N MET A 30 19.43 8.55 -3.76
CA MET A 30 19.98 8.77 -5.10
C MET A 30 20.05 7.45 -5.85
N VAL A 31 19.20 7.29 -6.87
CA VAL A 31 19.15 6.07 -7.69
C VAL A 31 20.28 6.09 -8.72
N ARG A 32 21.06 5.01 -8.77
CA ARG A 32 22.08 4.79 -9.81
C ARG A 32 21.42 4.46 -11.16
N VAL A 33 22.06 4.86 -12.26
CA VAL A 33 21.56 4.69 -13.63
C VAL A 33 21.24 3.22 -13.94
N ASP A 34 22.10 2.28 -13.53
CA ASP A 34 21.89 0.84 -13.77
C ASP A 34 20.65 0.29 -13.05
N SER A 35 20.34 0.86 -11.89
CA SER A 35 19.21 0.45 -11.04
C SER A 35 17.90 1.16 -11.42
N GLN A 36 17.94 2.17 -12.29
CA GLN A 36 16.77 2.95 -12.69
C GLN A 36 15.67 2.07 -13.29
N LYS A 37 16.04 1.09 -14.13
CA LYS A 37 15.11 0.15 -14.76
C LYS A 37 14.47 -0.83 -13.78
N HIS A 38 15.02 -0.94 -12.57
CA HIS A 38 14.58 -1.86 -11.53
C HIS A 38 13.72 -1.17 -10.47
N ILE A 39 13.23 0.05 -10.73
CA ILE A 39 12.27 0.75 -9.85
C ILE A 39 10.87 0.21 -10.11
N ASP A 40 10.25 -0.37 -9.10
CA ASP A 40 8.85 -0.82 -9.19
C ASP A 40 8.19 -0.82 -7.81
N PHE A 41 6.90 -1.15 -7.73
CA PHE A 41 6.24 -1.45 -6.48
C PHE A 41 6.87 -2.69 -5.82
N SER A 42 6.93 -2.67 -4.49
CA SER A 42 7.31 -3.84 -3.71
C SER A 42 6.29 -4.95 -3.89
N LEU A 43 6.73 -6.21 -4.01
CA LEU A 43 5.85 -7.38 -4.06
C LEU A 43 4.98 -7.51 -2.79
N THR A 44 5.46 -7.00 -1.66
CA THR A 44 4.71 -6.98 -0.40
C THR A 44 3.73 -5.81 -0.29
N SER A 45 3.83 -4.83 -1.19
CA SER A 45 2.93 -3.68 -1.23
C SER A 45 1.55 -4.12 -1.74
N PRO A 46 0.44 -3.56 -1.21
CA PRO A 46 -0.89 -3.74 -1.79
C PRO A 46 -0.97 -3.38 -3.29
N PHE A 47 -0.10 -2.48 -3.76
CA PHE A 47 -0.04 -2.08 -5.18
C PHE A 47 0.83 -2.99 -6.05
N GLY A 48 1.66 -3.85 -5.44
CA GLY A 48 2.53 -4.81 -6.14
C GLY A 48 2.00 -6.25 -6.07
N GLY A 49 0.69 -6.43 -5.84
CA GLY A 49 0.05 -7.74 -5.69
C GLY A 49 0.03 -8.29 -4.26
N GLY A 50 0.56 -7.55 -3.29
CA GLY A 50 0.51 -7.91 -1.87
C GLY A 50 -0.88 -7.78 -1.25
N ARG A 51 -1.02 -8.28 0.00
CA ARG A 51 -2.29 -8.25 0.73
C ARG A 51 -2.76 -6.81 0.96
N PRO A 52 -4.08 -6.53 0.84
CA PRO A 52 -4.65 -5.24 1.20
C PRO A 52 -4.32 -4.81 2.64
N GLY A 53 -4.09 -3.50 2.81
CA GLY A 53 -3.81 -2.89 4.12
C GLY A 53 -4.95 -3.06 5.14
N ARG A 54 -4.65 -2.81 6.41
CA ARG A 54 -5.56 -3.07 7.55
C ARG A 54 -6.95 -2.45 7.36
N VAL A 55 -7.02 -1.16 7.02
CA VAL A 55 -8.28 -0.43 6.85
C VAL A 55 -9.10 -0.99 5.69
N LYS A 56 -8.48 -1.18 4.51
CA LYS A 56 -9.16 -1.78 3.35
C LYS A 56 -9.68 -3.18 3.66
N ARG A 57 -8.92 -3.98 4.42
CA ARG A 57 -9.34 -5.31 4.88
C ARG A 57 -10.49 -5.25 5.90
N LYS A 58 -10.48 -4.31 6.85
CA LYS A 58 -11.61 -4.08 7.79
C LYS A 58 -12.88 -3.74 7.01
N ASN A 59 -12.78 -2.81 6.05
CA ASN A 59 -13.91 -2.38 5.24
C ASN A 59 -14.45 -3.49 4.33
N GLN A 60 -13.57 -4.29 3.71
CA GLN A 60 -13.98 -5.45 2.92
C GLN A 60 -14.73 -6.50 3.77
N ARG A 61 -14.28 -6.75 5.00
CA ARG A 61 -14.97 -7.65 5.94
C ARG A 61 -16.34 -7.10 6.34
N ALA A 62 -16.41 -5.81 6.66
CA ALA A 62 -17.67 -5.15 7.00
C ALA A 62 -18.66 -5.21 5.82
N ALA A 63 -18.19 -4.91 4.60
CA ALA A 63 -19.00 -5.00 3.40
C ALA A 63 -19.50 -6.43 3.12
N ALA A 64 -18.64 -7.44 3.30
CA ALA A 64 -19.02 -8.85 3.14
C ALA A 64 -20.07 -9.30 4.18
N LYS A 65 -19.93 -8.86 5.44
CA LYS A 65 -20.94 -9.12 6.49
C LYS A 65 -22.30 -8.49 6.15
N LYS A 66 -22.31 -7.23 5.72
CA LYS A 66 -23.53 -6.54 5.27
C LYS A 66 -24.18 -7.24 4.08
N ALA A 67 -23.38 -7.68 3.10
CA ALA A 67 -23.88 -8.40 1.93
C ALA A 67 -24.44 -9.80 2.27
N ALA A 68 -23.97 -10.42 3.35
CA ALA A 68 -24.47 -11.70 3.84
C ALA A 68 -25.74 -11.58 4.71
N GLY A 69 -26.37 -10.40 4.77
CA GLY A 69 -27.64 -10.19 5.48
C GLY A 69 -27.53 -10.17 7.00
N GLY A 70 -26.32 -9.99 7.55
CA GLY A 70 -26.13 -9.73 8.98
C GLY A 70 -26.51 -8.29 9.31
N ASP A 71 -27.80 -8.04 9.51
CA ASP A 71 -28.30 -6.88 10.22
C ASP A 71 -28.11 -7.13 11.73
N GLY A 72 -27.41 -6.23 12.39
CA GLY A 72 -26.91 -6.42 13.74
C GLY A 72 -26.10 -5.19 14.11
N ASP A 73 -26.85 -4.13 14.35
CA ASP A 73 -26.40 -2.93 15.03
C ASP A 73 -25.77 -3.34 16.37
N GLU A 74 -24.46 -3.15 16.49
CA GLU A 74 -23.77 -3.09 17.77
C GLU A 74 -22.88 -1.84 17.68
N GLU A 75 -23.45 -0.71 18.11
CA GLU A 75 -22.69 0.22 18.93
C GLU A 75 -22.12 -0.57 20.13
N GLU A 76 -20.81 -0.83 20.10
CA GLU A 76 -19.92 -1.20 21.23
C GLU A 76 -18.52 -1.31 20.56
N ASP A 77 -17.47 -0.56 20.86
CA ASP A 77 -17.08 0.33 21.94
C ASP A 77 -15.92 1.21 21.41
N GLU A 78 -15.54 2.23 22.19
CA GLU A 78 -14.25 2.96 22.21
C GLU A 78 -13.12 2.53 21.23
#